data_AF-A0A0C3ADQ4-F1
#
_entry.id   AF-A0A0C3ADQ4-F1
#
_cell.length_a   1.000
_cell.length_b   1.000
_cell.length_c   1.000
_cell.angle_alpha   90.00
_cell.angle_beta   90.00
_cell.angle_gamma   90.00
#
_symmetry.space_group_name_H-M   'P 1'
#
loop_
_entity.id
_entity.type
_entity.pdbx_description
1 polymer ?
#
loop_
_entity_poly.entity_id
_entity_poly.type
_entity_poly.pdbx_seq_one_letter_code
_entity_poly.pdbx_strand_id
1 'polypeptide(L)'
;GVVVQLLENFRLNDDLGAFVERIYAKKFQVQNSLKTEIGESLQLWLDTEEADDPIMEDTRLFLLDLAKAMLPKGRPLKLLPPRADTGNRLASLALIRVKASGSSMLPYESHVKAEARLAAALVHWLRESFGSEETIFVACPHRIQRSAVRQAILAPEGDVDAMAAALEALHVSDRGLRIDTVERLQSSEASFVIFLMAHTHGPSLSNHLEFLLSRRRLNVGISRAKALCIMVSSRGVLQPSLDVLAKEESRLGLEFLRGYEDSAWT
;
A
#
# COMPACT_ATOMS: atom_id res chain seq x y z
N GLY A 1 20.09 22.31 9.27
CA GLY A 1 20.22 21.61 7.98
C GLY A 1 19.75 20.20 8.16
N VAL A 2 18.56 19.88 7.67
CA VAL A 2 17.93 18.57 7.84
C VAL A 2 18.57 17.64 6.81
N VAL A 3 19.35 16.67 7.29
CA VAL A 3 19.73 15.52 6.47
C VAL A 3 18.44 14.76 6.18
N VAL A 4 17.80 15.08 5.06
CA VAL A 4 16.77 14.24 4.48
C VAL A 4 17.51 12.98 4.06
N GLN A 5 17.25 11.89 4.77
CA GLN A 5 17.88 10.58 4.61
C GLN A 5 17.48 9.95 3.26
N LEU A 6 17.94 10.57 2.16
CA LEU A 6 17.86 10.12 0.77
C LEU A 6 19.29 9.88 0.24
N LEU A 7 20.14 9.37 1.10
CA LEU A 7 21.51 8.98 0.83
C LEU A 7 21.61 7.50 1.20
N GLU A 8 21.25 6.62 0.26
CA GLU A 8 21.85 5.30 0.05
C GLU A 8 20.96 4.51 -0.93
N ASN A 9 21.46 4.33 -2.16
CA ASN A 9 21.14 3.24 -3.09
C ASN A 9 19.68 2.79 -3.22
N PHE A 10 18.82 3.70 -3.63
CA PHE A 10 17.46 3.38 -4.05
C PHE A 10 17.47 2.52 -5.31
N ARG A 11 17.08 1.24 -5.16
CA ARG A 11 16.81 0.31 -6.26
C ARG A 11 15.33 0.40 -6.61
N LEU A 12 14.93 1.48 -7.29
CA LEU A 12 13.54 1.73 -7.67
C LEU A 12 13.33 1.30 -9.11
N ASN A 13 12.16 0.75 -9.39
CA ASN A 13 11.70 0.61 -10.77
C ASN A 13 11.43 1.98 -11.41
N ASP A 14 11.27 2.00 -12.73
CA ASP A 14 11.12 3.22 -13.52
C ASP A 14 10.04 4.20 -13.03
N ASP A 15 8.85 3.74 -12.67
CA ASP A 15 7.76 4.67 -12.31
C ASP A 15 7.96 5.25 -10.93
N LEU A 16 8.45 4.44 -10.00
CA LEU A 16 8.78 4.87 -8.65
C LEU A 16 9.98 5.84 -8.68
N GLY A 17 10.97 5.57 -9.54
CA GLY A 17 12.04 6.51 -9.86
C GLY A 17 11.50 7.83 -10.41
N ALA A 18 10.71 7.80 -11.49
CA ALA A 18 10.12 9.00 -12.11
C ALA A 18 9.20 9.79 -11.16
N PHE A 19 8.45 9.11 -10.30
CA PHE A 19 7.67 9.72 -9.23
C PHE A 19 8.56 10.45 -8.22
N VAL A 20 9.60 9.78 -7.71
CA VAL A 20 10.53 10.36 -6.73
C VAL A 20 11.36 11.50 -7.35
N GLU A 21 11.74 11.41 -8.63
CA GLU A 21 12.45 12.46 -9.37
C GLU A 21 11.63 13.75 -9.51
N ARG A 22 10.33 13.64 -9.83
CA ARG A 22 9.41 14.78 -9.86
C ARG A 22 9.37 15.54 -8.53
N ILE A 23 9.64 14.85 -7.43
CA ILE A 23 9.47 15.38 -6.08
C ILE A 23 10.79 15.86 -5.46
N TYR A 24 11.92 15.22 -5.77
CA TYR A 24 13.21 15.49 -5.12
C TYR A 24 14.29 16.05 -6.04
N ALA A 25 14.04 16.21 -7.35
CA ALA A 25 14.97 16.76 -8.33
C ALA A 25 16.37 16.09 -8.35
N LYS A 26 16.48 14.86 -7.84
CA LYS A 26 17.72 14.07 -7.76
C LYS A 26 17.61 12.89 -8.72
N LYS A 27 18.63 12.66 -9.53
CA LYS A 27 18.65 11.56 -10.51
C LYS A 27 18.83 10.19 -9.83
N PHE A 28 18.04 9.20 -10.25
CA PHE A 28 18.11 7.82 -9.74
C PHE A 28 18.74 6.86 -10.75
N GLN A 29 19.23 5.70 -10.27
CA GLN A 29 19.66 4.60 -11.12
C GLN A 29 18.51 3.61 -11.30
N VAL A 30 18.03 3.50 -12.53
CA VAL A 30 16.97 2.58 -12.93
C VAL A 30 17.41 1.13 -12.80
N GLN A 31 16.56 0.28 -12.22
CA GLN A 31 16.65 -1.17 -12.38
C GLN A 31 15.63 -1.66 -13.43
N ASN A 32 15.96 -2.75 -14.13
CA ASN A 32 15.07 -3.38 -15.09
C ASN A 32 13.69 -3.61 -14.47
N SER A 33 12.67 -3.17 -15.19
CA SER A 33 11.28 -3.28 -14.79
C SER A 33 10.80 -4.74 -14.82
N LEU A 34 10.48 -5.29 -13.64
CA LEU A 34 9.87 -6.65 -13.49
C LEU A 34 8.36 -6.66 -13.80
N LYS A 35 7.81 -5.61 -14.43
CA LYS A 35 6.35 -5.37 -14.50
C LYS A 35 5.59 -6.44 -15.28
N THR A 36 6.14 -6.89 -16.41
CA THR A 36 5.53 -7.97 -17.21
C THR A 36 5.53 -9.27 -16.41
N GLU A 37 6.62 -9.60 -15.71
CA GLU A 37 6.73 -10.81 -14.89
C GLU A 37 5.75 -10.79 -13.70
N ILE A 38 5.52 -9.63 -13.09
CA ILE A 38 4.50 -9.43 -12.05
C ILE A 38 3.10 -9.64 -12.61
N GLY A 39 2.79 -9.00 -13.75
CA GLY A 39 1.48 -9.12 -14.40
C GLY A 39 1.17 -10.57 -14.83
N GLU A 40 2.15 -11.26 -15.41
CA GLU A 40 2.01 -12.67 -15.81
C GLU A 40 1.79 -13.59 -14.60
N SER A 41 2.58 -13.40 -13.53
CA SER A 41 2.46 -14.21 -12.31
C SER A 41 1.13 -14.01 -11.59
N LEU A 42 0.69 -12.75 -11.44
CA LEU A 42 -0.62 -12.43 -10.87
C LEU A 42 -1.75 -13.00 -11.73
N GLN A 43 -1.71 -12.82 -13.06
CA GLN A 43 -2.76 -13.33 -13.93
C GLN A 43 -2.83 -14.86 -13.90
N LEU A 44 -1.68 -15.55 -13.93
CA LEU A 44 -1.62 -17.01 -13.95
C LEU A 44 -2.38 -17.64 -12.78
N TRP A 45 -2.24 -17.07 -11.59
CA TRP A 45 -2.89 -17.58 -10.38
C TRP A 45 -4.30 -17.04 -10.20
N LEU A 46 -4.52 -15.73 -10.38
CA LEU A 46 -5.79 -15.13 -9.99
C LEU A 46 -6.94 -15.43 -10.98
N ASP A 47 -6.68 -15.74 -12.25
CA ASP A 47 -7.75 -15.97 -13.25
C ASP A 47 -8.54 -17.28 -13.00
N THR A 48 -7.97 -18.23 -12.25
CA THR A 48 -8.57 -19.55 -11.98
C THR A 48 -9.12 -19.70 -10.56
N GLU A 49 -8.82 -18.76 -9.68
CA GLU A 49 -9.21 -18.78 -8.27
C GLU A 49 -10.48 -17.95 -8.04
N GLU A 50 -11.27 -18.33 -7.03
CA GLU A 50 -12.43 -17.60 -6.53
C GLU A 50 -12.40 -17.65 -5.00
N ALA A 51 -12.90 -16.61 -4.32
CA ALA A 51 -13.03 -16.61 -2.87
C ALA A 51 -14.45 -16.30 -2.40
N ASP A 52 -14.92 -17.07 -1.42
CA ASP A 52 -16.24 -16.86 -0.81
C ASP A 52 -16.27 -15.62 0.12
N ASP A 53 -15.15 -15.29 0.77
CA ASP A 53 -15.06 -14.07 1.59
C ASP A 53 -15.00 -12.83 0.69
N PRO A 54 -15.92 -11.85 0.87
CA PRO A 54 -16.00 -10.70 -0.02
C PRO A 54 -14.72 -9.85 -0.09
N ILE A 55 -13.97 -9.74 1.02
CA ILE A 55 -12.72 -8.95 1.03
C ILE A 55 -11.64 -9.70 0.25
N MET A 56 -11.58 -11.02 0.38
CA MET A 56 -10.67 -11.85 -0.41
C MET A 56 -10.96 -11.73 -1.90
N GLU A 57 -12.23 -11.81 -2.30
CA GLU A 57 -12.65 -11.72 -3.70
C GLU A 57 -12.42 -10.31 -4.28
N ASP A 58 -12.81 -9.25 -3.56
CA ASP A 58 -12.55 -7.88 -3.99
C ASP A 58 -11.04 -7.62 -4.17
N THR A 59 -10.21 -8.19 -3.30
CA THR A 59 -8.75 -8.09 -3.38
C THR A 59 -8.20 -8.87 -4.57
N ARG A 60 -8.71 -10.07 -4.82
CA ARG A 60 -8.35 -10.91 -5.97
C ARG A 60 -8.65 -10.18 -7.28
N LEU A 61 -9.87 -9.67 -7.43
CA LEU A 61 -10.31 -8.92 -8.60
C LEU A 61 -9.49 -7.64 -8.81
N PHE A 62 -9.17 -6.93 -7.72
CA PHE A 62 -8.29 -5.76 -7.76
C PHE A 62 -6.90 -6.10 -8.32
N LEU A 63 -6.27 -7.16 -7.81
CA LEU A 63 -4.94 -7.58 -8.26
C LEU A 63 -4.97 -8.12 -9.70
N LEU A 64 -6.05 -8.80 -10.10
CA LEU A 64 -6.24 -9.27 -11.46
C LEU A 64 -6.40 -8.10 -12.44
N ASP A 65 -7.14 -7.06 -12.07
CA ASP A 65 -7.24 -5.85 -12.90
C ASP A 65 -5.93 -5.07 -12.95
N LEU A 66 -5.16 -5.04 -11.86
CA LEU A 66 -3.79 -4.51 -11.86
C LEU A 66 -2.88 -5.30 -12.80
N ALA A 67 -2.95 -6.64 -12.77
CA ALA A 67 -2.19 -7.52 -13.65
C ALA A 67 -2.51 -7.24 -15.12
N LYS A 68 -3.80 -7.11 -15.47
CA LYS A 68 -4.23 -6.75 -16.83
C LYS A 68 -3.69 -5.38 -17.28
N ALA A 69 -3.59 -4.41 -16.36
CA ALA A 69 -3.00 -3.10 -16.64
C ALA A 69 -1.48 -3.16 -16.84
N MET A 70 -0.80 -4.14 -16.24
CA MET A 70 0.64 -4.38 -16.43
C MET A 70 0.99 -5.13 -17.71
N LEU A 71 0.01 -5.69 -18.43
CA LEU A 71 0.23 -6.52 -19.61
C LEU A 71 -0.05 -5.76 -20.93
N PRO A 72 0.84 -5.83 -21.93
CA PRO A 72 0.74 -5.05 -23.18
C PRO A 72 -0.46 -5.39 -24.09
N LYS A 73 -1.29 -6.38 -23.75
CA LYS A 73 -2.48 -6.81 -24.51
C LYS A 73 -3.81 -6.56 -23.77
N GLY A 74 -3.83 -5.71 -22.73
CA GLY A 74 -5.00 -5.48 -21.88
C GLY A 74 -6.24 -5.01 -22.65
N ARG A 75 -7.32 -5.81 -22.56
CA ARG A 75 -8.72 -5.43 -22.89
C ARG A 75 -9.11 -4.11 -22.17
N PRO A 76 -10.18 -3.42 -22.59
CA PRO A 76 -10.65 -2.21 -21.92
C PRO A 76 -10.77 -2.44 -20.41
N LEU A 77 -9.93 -1.70 -19.65
CA LEU A 77 -9.85 -1.79 -18.21
C LEU A 77 -11.13 -1.22 -17.58
N LYS A 78 -11.64 -1.87 -16.54
CA LYS A 78 -12.67 -1.29 -15.66
C LYS A 78 -12.07 -0.21 -14.75
N LEU A 79 -10.75 -0.27 -14.53
CA LEU A 79 -9.93 0.74 -13.86
C LEU A 79 -9.51 1.80 -14.89
N LEU A 80 -10.18 2.94 -14.89
CA LEU A 80 -9.77 4.10 -15.69
C LEU A 80 -8.80 4.96 -14.87
N PRO A 81 -7.65 5.40 -15.45
CA PRO A 81 -6.80 6.37 -14.78
C PRO A 81 -7.60 7.64 -14.46
N PRO A 82 -7.38 8.30 -13.31
CA PRO A 82 -8.16 9.48 -12.93
C PRO A 82 -8.04 10.64 -13.93
N ARG A 83 -7.00 10.65 -14.77
CA ARG A 83 -6.74 11.66 -15.81
C ARG A 83 -6.07 11.00 -17.02
N ALA A 84 -6.50 11.39 -18.21
CA ALA A 84 -6.34 10.68 -19.47
C ALA A 84 -4.90 10.48 -19.99
N ASP A 85 -4.78 9.45 -20.83
CA ASP A 85 -3.82 9.22 -21.93
C ASP A 85 -2.34 9.54 -21.66
N THR A 86 -1.61 8.53 -21.19
CA THR A 86 -0.15 8.48 -21.33
C THR A 86 0.25 7.10 -21.81
N GLY A 87 0.59 7.02 -23.09
CA GLY A 87 0.85 5.78 -23.81
C GLY A 87 1.71 4.77 -23.05
N ASN A 88 1.23 3.53 -23.02
CA ASN A 88 1.96 2.29 -22.71
C ASN A 88 3.03 2.40 -21.61
N ARG A 89 2.72 3.13 -20.53
CA ARG A 89 3.48 3.04 -19.29
C ARG A 89 2.76 2.01 -18.42
N LEU A 90 3.58 1.17 -17.79
CA LEU A 90 3.18 -0.02 -17.06
C LEU A 90 3.29 0.34 -15.57
N ALA A 91 2.28 0.07 -14.74
CA ALA A 91 2.20 0.65 -13.39
C ALA A 91 2.93 -0.15 -12.30
N SER A 92 3.87 0.47 -11.57
CA SER A 92 4.44 -0.07 -10.32
C SER A 92 3.86 0.50 -9.03
N LEU A 93 2.89 1.42 -9.18
CA LEU A 93 2.16 2.08 -8.11
C LEU A 93 0.67 1.77 -8.26
N ALA A 94 0.02 1.36 -7.17
CA ALA A 94 -1.40 1.04 -7.15
C ALA A 94 -2.07 1.70 -5.94
N LEU A 95 -3.28 2.22 -6.11
CA LEU A 95 -4.03 2.89 -5.05
C LEU A 95 -5.40 2.24 -4.86
N ILE A 96 -5.63 1.65 -3.68
CA ILE A 96 -6.94 1.20 -3.22
C ILE A 96 -7.61 2.36 -2.45
N ARG A 97 -8.83 2.71 -2.83
CA ARG A 97 -9.65 3.67 -2.07
C ARG A 97 -10.75 2.93 -1.31
N VAL A 98 -10.58 2.83 0.01
CA VAL A 98 -11.62 2.26 0.86
C VAL A 98 -12.73 3.28 1.10
N LYS A 99 -13.97 2.79 1.11
CA LYS A 99 -15.17 3.56 1.45
C LYS A 99 -15.86 2.86 2.61
N ALA A 100 -16.23 3.62 3.63
CA ALA A 100 -17.12 3.12 4.67
C ALA A 100 -18.53 3.00 4.10
N SER A 101 -19.13 1.82 4.18
CA SER A 101 -20.55 1.63 3.87
C SER A 101 -21.34 1.78 5.18
N GLY A 102 -22.03 2.91 5.34
CA GLY A 102 -22.82 3.23 6.54
C GLY A 102 -23.00 4.73 6.74
N SER A 103 -24.18 5.16 7.19
CA SER A 103 -24.52 6.58 7.47
C SER A 103 -24.02 7.07 8.83
N SER A 104 -23.55 6.18 9.71
CA SER A 104 -22.98 6.51 11.02
C SER A 104 -21.45 6.49 10.98
N MET A 105 -20.80 7.40 11.72
CA MET A 105 -19.37 7.30 12.02
C MET A 105 -19.07 5.92 12.60
N LEU A 106 -18.38 5.09 11.83
CA LEU A 106 -17.90 3.80 12.29
C LEU A 106 -16.80 4.02 13.35
N PRO A 107 -16.74 3.23 14.42
CA PRO A 107 -15.66 3.32 15.40
C PRO A 107 -14.29 3.15 14.74
N TYR A 108 -13.28 3.88 15.23
CA TYR A 108 -11.91 3.80 14.72
C TYR A 108 -11.38 2.35 14.68
N GLU A 109 -11.71 1.55 15.69
CA GLU A 109 -11.33 0.13 15.74
C GLU A 109 -11.90 -0.71 14.60
N SER A 110 -13.14 -0.42 14.16
CA SER A 110 -13.76 -1.10 13.02
C SER A 110 -13.00 -0.79 11.73
N HIS A 111 -12.51 0.44 11.56
CA HIS A 111 -11.68 0.82 10.42
C HIS A 111 -10.33 0.12 10.43
N VAL A 112 -9.67 0.11 11.59
CA VAL A 112 -8.40 -0.59 11.81
C VAL A 112 -8.55 -2.07 11.43
N LYS A 113 -9.63 -2.72 11.89
CA LYS A 113 -9.91 -4.13 11.59
C LYS A 113 -10.21 -4.38 10.12
N ALA A 114 -10.98 -3.51 9.46
CA ALA A 114 -11.29 -3.63 8.05
C ALA A 114 -10.03 -3.48 7.18
N GLU A 115 -9.21 -2.46 7.44
CA GLU A 115 -7.94 -2.24 6.73
C GLU A 115 -6.95 -3.37 7.00
N ALA A 116 -6.93 -3.94 8.22
CA ALA A 116 -6.11 -5.10 8.55
C ALA A 116 -6.53 -6.36 7.78
N ARG A 117 -7.83 -6.63 7.63
CA ARG A 117 -8.34 -7.74 6.82
C ARG A 117 -7.98 -7.58 5.34
N LEU A 118 -8.12 -6.37 4.80
CA LEU A 118 -7.69 -6.06 3.44
C LEU A 118 -6.18 -6.30 3.24
N ALA A 119 -5.36 -5.85 4.20
CA ALA A 119 -3.92 -6.10 4.17
C ALA A 119 -3.60 -7.59 4.21
N ALA A 120 -4.30 -8.38 5.03
CA ALA A 120 -4.13 -9.83 5.11
C ALA A 120 -4.50 -10.51 3.79
N ALA A 121 -5.62 -10.11 3.15
CA ALA A 121 -6.02 -10.60 1.83
C ALA A 121 -4.97 -10.29 0.74
N LEU A 122 -4.43 -9.07 0.74
CA LEU A 122 -3.36 -8.68 -0.20
C LEU A 122 -2.10 -9.52 0.01
N VAL A 123 -1.69 -9.73 1.27
CA VAL A 123 -0.55 -10.59 1.59
C VAL A 123 -0.80 -12.01 1.11
N HIS A 124 -1.99 -12.57 1.36
CA HIS A 124 -2.36 -13.91 0.91
C HIS A 124 -2.21 -14.05 -0.61
N TRP A 125 -2.87 -13.21 -1.41
CA TRP A 125 -2.82 -13.33 -2.86
C TRP A 125 -1.44 -13.09 -3.46
N LEU A 126 -0.66 -12.18 -2.88
CA LEU A 126 0.75 -11.99 -3.28
C LEU A 126 1.59 -13.24 -2.95
N ARG A 127 1.32 -13.91 -1.83
CA ARG A 127 2.01 -15.17 -1.48
C ARG A 127 1.63 -16.31 -2.40
N GLU A 128 0.36 -16.46 -2.74
CA GLU A 128 -0.07 -17.48 -3.72
C GLU A 128 0.56 -17.24 -5.09
N SER A 129 0.63 -15.97 -5.52
CA SER A 129 1.13 -15.62 -6.84
C SER A 129 2.66 -15.73 -6.99
N PHE A 130 3.42 -15.45 -5.92
CA PHE A 130 4.88 -15.30 -5.99
C PHE A 130 5.67 -16.22 -5.03
N GLY A 131 4.99 -16.95 -4.16
CA GLY A 131 5.60 -17.84 -3.18
C GLY A 131 6.21 -17.11 -1.97
N SER A 132 6.89 -17.91 -1.13
CA SER A 132 7.41 -17.46 0.16
C SER A 132 8.80 -16.81 0.09
N GLU A 133 9.50 -16.88 -1.03
CA GLU A 133 10.84 -16.30 -1.17
C GLU A 133 10.81 -14.78 -1.42
N GLU A 134 9.72 -14.30 -2.03
CA GLU A 134 9.55 -12.87 -2.27
C GLU A 134 9.30 -12.11 -0.96
N THR A 135 9.80 -10.88 -0.91
CA THR A 135 9.70 -10.06 0.31
C THR A 135 8.49 -9.13 0.25
N ILE A 136 7.69 -9.10 1.32
CA ILE A 136 6.51 -8.26 1.45
C ILE A 136 6.61 -7.42 2.72
N PHE A 137 6.48 -6.10 2.58
CA PHE A 137 6.32 -5.21 3.72
C PHE A 137 4.89 -4.72 3.84
N VAL A 138 4.32 -4.80 5.05
CA VAL A 138 3.09 -4.06 5.39
C VAL A 138 3.49 -2.86 6.26
N ALA A 139 3.44 -1.68 5.66
CA ALA A 139 3.77 -0.42 6.30
C ALA A 139 2.54 0.16 7.01
N CYS A 140 2.55 0.11 8.34
CA CYS A 140 1.46 0.56 9.19
C CYS A 140 1.72 1.99 9.70
N PRO A 141 0.70 2.85 9.82
CA PRO A 141 0.89 4.21 10.32
C PRO A 141 1.16 4.21 11.83
N HIS A 142 0.49 3.33 12.59
CA HIS A 142 0.60 3.25 14.04
C HIS A 142 0.69 1.82 14.56
N ARG A 143 1.07 1.68 15.83
CA ARG A 143 1.19 0.39 16.52
C ARG A 143 -0.13 -0.38 16.58
N ILE A 144 -1.26 0.32 16.72
CA ILE A 144 -2.60 -0.29 16.74
C ILE A 144 -2.88 -1.00 15.41
N GLN A 145 -2.65 -0.32 14.27
CA GLN A 145 -2.81 -0.93 12.95
C GLN A 145 -1.86 -2.12 12.74
N ARG A 146 -0.59 -1.98 13.15
CA ARG A 146 0.40 -3.07 13.10
C ARG A 146 -0.07 -4.30 13.86
N SER A 147 -0.59 -4.14 15.07
CA SER A 147 -1.11 -5.25 15.86
C SER A 147 -2.33 -5.89 15.20
N ALA A 148 -3.25 -5.08 14.66
CA ALA A 148 -4.44 -5.58 13.97
C ALA A 148 -4.10 -6.38 12.70
N VAL A 149 -3.15 -5.91 11.88
CA VAL A 149 -2.68 -6.63 10.69
C VAL A 149 -2.07 -7.98 11.08
N ARG A 150 -1.22 -8.00 12.13
CA ARG A 150 -0.62 -9.25 12.61
C ARG A 150 -1.67 -10.23 13.09
N GLN A 151 -2.66 -9.76 13.83
CA GLN A 151 -3.78 -10.57 14.26
C GLN A 151 -4.59 -11.11 13.06
N ALA A 152 -4.88 -10.27 12.07
CA ALA A 152 -5.64 -10.67 10.88
C ALA A 152 -4.92 -11.73 10.03
N ILE A 153 -3.58 -11.72 10.00
CA ILE A 153 -2.77 -12.70 9.26
C ILE A 153 -2.59 -13.99 10.05
N LEU A 154 -2.34 -13.90 11.36
CA LEU A 154 -1.99 -15.08 12.18
C LEU A 154 -3.20 -15.81 12.75
N ALA A 155 -4.34 -15.13 12.90
CA ALA A 155 -5.57 -15.71 13.45
C ALA A 155 -6.81 -15.12 12.74
N PRO A 156 -7.09 -15.53 11.48
CA PRO A 156 -8.17 -14.97 10.68
C PRO A 156 -9.57 -15.15 11.30
N GLU A 157 -9.76 -16.20 12.12
CA GLU A 157 -11.07 -16.61 12.66
C GLU A 157 -11.27 -16.41 14.17
N GLY A 158 -10.37 -15.70 14.86
CA GLY A 158 -10.58 -15.36 16.28
C GLY A 158 -10.47 -16.53 17.26
N ASP A 159 -9.83 -17.62 16.85
CA ASP A 159 -9.47 -18.73 17.75
C ASP A 159 -8.42 -18.25 18.78
N VAL A 160 -8.78 -18.39 20.06
CA VAL A 160 -7.99 -17.91 21.20
C VAL A 160 -6.78 -18.82 21.44
N ASP A 161 -6.85 -20.10 21.06
CA ASP A 161 -5.72 -21.03 21.16
C ASP A 161 -4.70 -20.77 20.03
N ALA A 162 -5.18 -20.37 18.84
CA ALA A 162 -4.33 -19.85 17.77
C ALA A 162 -3.64 -18.54 18.14
N MET A 163 -4.22 -17.73 19.03
CA MET A 163 -3.63 -16.46 19.49
C MET A 163 -2.32 -16.66 20.25
N ALA A 164 -2.22 -17.71 21.08
CA ALA A 164 -1.01 -18.02 21.84
C ALA A 164 0.15 -18.48 20.92
N ALA A 165 -0.16 -19.33 19.94
CA ALA A 165 0.79 -19.73 18.89
C ALA A 165 1.17 -18.56 17.96
N ALA A 166 0.21 -17.70 17.62
CA ALA A 166 0.45 -16.45 16.89
C ALA A 166 1.36 -15.50 17.67
N LEU A 167 1.22 -15.42 19.00
CA LEU A 167 2.07 -14.61 19.87
C LEU A 167 3.51 -15.13 19.95
N GLU A 168 3.74 -16.44 19.89
CA GLU A 168 5.08 -17.02 19.74
C GLU A 168 5.65 -16.78 18.33
N ALA A 169 4.81 -16.83 17.28
CA ALA A 169 5.19 -16.50 15.91
C ALA A 169 5.50 -15.00 15.68
N LEU A 170 5.13 -14.10 16.60
CA LEU A 170 5.41 -12.65 16.51
C LEU A 170 6.90 -12.29 16.55
N HIS A 171 7.79 -13.24 16.84
CA HIS A 171 9.25 -13.09 16.69
C HIS A 171 9.79 -13.45 15.29
N VAL A 172 8.96 -13.99 14.40
CA VAL A 172 9.44 -14.50 13.12
C VAL A 172 9.22 -13.44 12.03
N SER A 173 10.32 -13.02 11.42
CA SER A 173 10.30 -12.50 10.06
C SER A 173 9.97 -13.69 9.16
N ASP A 174 8.70 -14.10 9.15
CA ASP A 174 8.28 -15.37 8.56
C ASP A 174 8.37 -15.24 7.04
N ARG A 175 9.33 -15.98 6.47
CA ARG A 175 9.56 -16.14 5.02
C ARG A 175 9.52 -14.81 4.24
N GLY A 176 10.20 -13.77 4.69
CA GLY A 176 10.23 -12.49 3.96
C GLY A 176 9.01 -11.58 4.13
N LEU A 177 8.05 -11.88 5.01
CA LEU A 177 6.98 -10.95 5.40
C LEU A 177 7.41 -10.10 6.59
N ARG A 178 7.26 -8.77 6.48
CA ARG A 178 7.52 -7.84 7.58
C ARG A 178 6.37 -6.86 7.76
N ILE A 179 5.74 -6.90 8.93
CA ILE A 179 4.64 -5.99 9.30
C ILE A 179 5.14 -5.04 10.37
N ASP A 180 5.31 -3.75 10.07
CA ASP A 180 5.85 -2.80 11.03
C ASP A 180 5.36 -1.37 10.82
N THR A 181 5.66 -0.48 11.77
CA THR A 181 5.41 0.95 11.58
C THR A 181 6.39 1.54 10.56
N VAL A 182 5.95 2.54 9.78
CA VAL A 182 6.76 3.19 8.72
C VAL A 182 8.17 3.54 9.18
N GLU A 183 8.34 4.07 10.39
CA GLU A 183 9.65 4.47 10.93
C GLU A 183 10.61 3.30 11.12
N ARG A 184 10.08 2.12 11.42
CA ARG A 184 10.90 0.92 11.64
C ARG A 184 11.32 0.28 10.32
N LEU A 185 10.73 0.66 9.19
CA LEU A 185 11.05 0.16 7.86
C LEU A 185 12.16 0.98 7.16
N GLN A 186 12.64 2.08 7.75
CA GLN A 186 13.52 3.07 7.10
C GLN A 186 14.85 2.55 6.51
N SER A 187 15.38 1.42 6.98
CA SER A 187 16.68 0.90 6.55
C SER A 187 16.60 -0.37 5.68
N SER A 188 15.40 -0.77 5.26
CA SER A 188 15.18 -2.02 4.53
C SER A 188 14.22 -1.80 3.37
N GLU A 189 14.24 -2.67 2.36
CA GLU A 189 13.36 -2.65 1.19
C GLU A 189 12.73 -4.04 0.97
N ALA A 190 11.63 -4.10 0.24
CA ALA A 190 10.93 -5.33 -0.12
C ALA A 190 10.49 -5.32 -1.58
N SER A 191 10.27 -6.51 -2.15
CA SER A 191 9.70 -6.68 -3.50
C SER A 191 8.34 -5.99 -3.58
N PHE A 192 7.48 -6.24 -2.58
CA PHE A 192 6.15 -5.68 -2.49
C PHE A 192 5.99 -4.85 -1.21
N VAL A 193 5.34 -3.69 -1.33
CA VAL A 193 4.93 -2.89 -0.17
C VAL A 193 3.43 -2.66 -0.21
N ILE A 194 2.75 -3.00 0.89
CA ILE A 194 1.38 -2.61 1.19
C ILE A 194 1.44 -1.46 2.20
N PHE A 195 1.07 -0.26 1.79
CA PHE A 195 1.14 0.94 2.62
C PHE A 195 -0.26 1.38 3.08
N LEU A 196 -0.51 1.23 4.37
CA LEU A 196 -1.79 1.51 5.00
C LEU A 196 -1.88 2.97 5.43
N MET A 197 -2.84 3.69 4.87
CA MET A 197 -3.11 5.09 5.19
C MET A 197 -4.61 5.41 5.15
N ALA A 198 -5.50 4.43 5.26
CA ALA A 198 -6.93 4.74 5.28
C ALA A 198 -7.33 5.37 6.62
N HIS A 199 -8.17 6.40 6.54
CA HIS A 199 -8.77 6.99 7.72
C HIS A 199 -10.10 7.67 7.38
N THR A 200 -11.11 7.32 8.13
CA THR A 200 -12.50 7.76 7.94
C THR A 200 -12.88 8.78 8.99
N HIS A 201 -13.70 9.75 8.60
CA HIS A 201 -13.93 10.98 9.33
C HIS A 201 -14.46 10.80 10.76
N GLY A 202 -13.90 11.59 11.68
CA GLY A 202 -14.36 11.86 13.05
C GLY A 202 -14.03 13.32 13.44
N PRO A 203 -14.64 13.90 14.48
CA PRO A 203 -14.44 15.32 14.83
C PRO A 203 -13.04 15.66 15.38
N SER A 204 -12.25 14.67 15.77
CA SER A 204 -10.91 14.84 16.39
C SER A 204 -9.76 14.42 15.46
N LEU A 205 -9.93 14.59 14.14
CA LEU A 205 -9.10 13.94 13.11
C LEU A 205 -7.82 14.68 12.69
N SER A 206 -7.69 15.96 12.99
CA SER A 206 -6.71 16.82 12.32
C SER A 206 -5.29 16.36 12.58
N ASN A 207 -4.96 16.06 13.85
CA ASN A 207 -3.64 15.54 14.23
C ASN A 207 -3.32 14.17 13.59
N HIS A 208 -4.34 13.33 13.37
CA HIS A 208 -4.14 12.03 12.73
C HIS A 208 -3.88 12.17 11.23
N LEU A 209 -4.66 13.03 10.55
CA LEU A 209 -4.44 13.34 9.15
C LEU A 209 -3.08 14.03 8.93
N GLU A 210 -2.68 14.94 9.80
CA GLU A 210 -1.34 15.54 9.76
C GLU A 210 -0.24 14.49 9.88
N PHE A 211 -0.41 13.52 10.77
CA PHE A 211 0.52 12.41 10.93
C PHE A 211 0.63 11.58 9.64
N LEU A 212 -0.51 11.21 9.03
CA LEU A 212 -0.54 10.45 7.78
C LEU A 212 0.07 11.25 6.61
N LEU A 213 -0.19 12.56 6.57
CA LEU A 213 0.33 13.49 5.57
C LEU A 213 1.75 13.97 5.88
N SER A 214 2.49 13.35 6.80
CA SER A 214 3.91 13.68 6.95
C SER A 214 4.69 13.21 5.72
N ARG A 215 5.28 14.16 4.99
CA ARG A 215 6.08 13.89 3.79
C ARG A 215 7.19 12.86 4.05
N ARG A 216 7.82 12.89 5.23
CA ARG A 216 8.85 11.90 5.60
C ARG A 216 8.30 10.48 5.62
N ARG A 217 7.09 10.28 6.14
CA ARG A 217 6.45 8.95 6.23
C ARG A 217 6.02 8.46 4.86
N LEU A 218 5.41 9.34 4.07
CA LEU A 218 5.03 9.06 2.69
C LEU A 218 6.24 8.60 1.87
N ASN A 219 7.36 9.32 1.98
CA ASN A 219 8.62 8.93 1.34
C ASN A 219 9.05 7.55 1.74
N VAL A 220 9.17 7.30 3.05
CA VAL A 220 9.68 6.05 3.55
C VAL A 220 8.78 4.92 3.07
N GLY A 221 7.48 5.00 3.34
CA GLY A 221 6.49 3.98 2.98
C GLY A 221 6.52 3.62 1.50
N ILE A 222 6.49 4.62 0.61
CA ILE A 222 6.46 4.38 -0.84
C ILE A 222 7.81 3.89 -1.37
N SER A 223 8.91 4.49 -0.93
CA SER A 223 10.25 4.16 -1.43
C SER A 223 10.81 2.82 -0.94
N ARG A 224 10.05 2.07 -0.12
CA ARG A 224 10.46 0.73 0.32
C ARG A 224 10.23 -0.35 -0.73
N ALA A 225 9.42 -0.08 -1.75
CA ALA A 225 9.07 -1.05 -2.77
C ALA A 225 10.15 -1.10 -3.85
N LYS A 226 10.57 -2.32 -4.20
CA LYS A 226 11.43 -2.57 -5.38
C LYS A 226 10.57 -2.81 -6.62
N ALA A 227 9.50 -3.59 -6.47
CA ALA A 227 8.70 -4.09 -7.59
C ALA A 227 7.33 -3.40 -7.66
N LEU A 228 6.54 -3.44 -6.58
CA LEU A 228 5.19 -2.88 -6.55
C LEU A 228 4.87 -2.27 -5.17
N CYS A 229 4.35 -1.04 -5.19
CA CYS A 229 3.78 -0.37 -4.02
C CYS A 229 2.27 -0.29 -4.17
N ILE A 230 1.52 -0.91 -3.27
CA ILE A 230 0.07 -0.81 -3.15
C ILE A 230 -0.25 0.07 -1.94
N MET A 231 -0.76 1.27 -2.18
CA MET A 231 -1.27 2.13 -1.12
C MET A 231 -2.76 1.89 -0.88
N VAL A 232 -3.14 1.72 0.38
CA VAL A 232 -4.54 1.74 0.83
C VAL A 232 -4.81 3.11 1.44
N SER A 233 -5.78 3.83 0.88
CA SER A 233 -6.17 5.15 1.39
C SER A 233 -7.67 5.33 1.33
N SER A 234 -8.14 6.51 1.71
CA SER A 234 -9.56 6.83 1.82
C SER A 234 -9.82 8.28 1.42
N ARG A 235 -11.08 8.61 1.18
CA ARG A 235 -11.45 9.98 0.80
C ARG A 235 -11.04 11.02 1.84
N GLY A 236 -11.11 10.70 3.14
CA GLY A 236 -10.77 11.65 4.21
C GLY A 236 -9.30 12.05 4.21
N VAL A 237 -8.41 11.18 3.72
CA VAL A 237 -6.98 11.45 3.60
C VAL A 237 -6.64 12.16 2.29
N LEU A 238 -7.32 11.82 1.20
CA LEU A 238 -7.13 12.44 -0.12
C LEU A 238 -7.80 13.81 -0.26
N GLN A 239 -8.80 14.08 0.59
CA GLN A 239 -9.55 15.33 0.66
C GLN A 239 -9.69 15.78 2.12
N PRO A 240 -8.57 16.14 2.79
CA PRO A 240 -8.58 16.56 4.18
C PRO A 240 -9.26 17.93 4.33
N SER A 241 -9.65 18.26 5.55
CA SER A 241 -10.28 19.53 5.90
C SER A 241 -9.30 20.71 5.90
N LEU A 242 -9.82 21.94 5.86
CA LEU A 242 -9.01 23.16 5.74
C LEU A 242 -8.07 23.40 6.92
N ASP A 243 -8.45 22.98 8.13
CA ASP A 243 -7.64 23.07 9.34
C ASP A 243 -6.38 22.19 9.26
N VAL A 244 -6.47 21.00 8.67
CA VAL A 244 -5.30 20.16 8.36
C VAL A 244 -4.41 20.86 7.33
N LEU A 245 -5.03 21.45 6.30
CA LEU A 245 -4.31 22.14 5.22
C LEU A 245 -3.70 23.48 5.64
N ALA A 246 -4.06 24.02 6.80
CA ALA A 246 -3.42 25.22 7.36
C ALA A 246 -1.94 24.96 7.71
N LYS A 247 -1.54 23.69 7.90
CA LYS A 247 -0.16 23.30 8.15
C LYS A 247 0.58 23.04 6.84
N GLU A 248 1.71 23.71 6.67
CA GLU A 248 2.53 23.59 5.47
C GLU A 248 3.00 22.14 5.23
N GLU A 249 3.41 21.42 6.28
CA GLU A 249 3.84 20.02 6.17
C GLU A 249 2.73 19.14 5.58
N SER A 250 1.49 19.31 6.04
CA SER A 250 0.34 18.53 5.55
C SER A 250 -0.04 18.89 4.11
N ARG A 251 0.11 20.16 3.72
CA ARG A 251 -0.08 20.58 2.32
C ARG A 251 0.94 19.93 1.39
N LEU A 252 2.22 19.92 1.79
CA LEU A 252 3.30 19.27 1.03
C LEU A 252 3.11 17.75 0.98
N GLY A 253 2.65 17.14 2.07
CA GLY A 253 2.29 15.73 2.11
C GLY A 253 1.10 15.40 1.21
N LEU A 254 0.08 16.24 1.17
CA LEU A 254 -1.05 16.05 0.27
C LEU A 254 -0.64 16.19 -1.20
N GLU A 255 0.21 17.15 -1.53
CA GLU A 255 0.77 17.29 -2.88
C GLU A 255 1.55 16.04 -3.29
N PHE A 256 2.37 15.51 -2.38
CA PHE A 256 3.09 14.25 -2.56
C PHE A 256 2.12 13.09 -2.82
N LEU A 257 1.07 12.98 -2.01
CA LEU A 257 0.06 11.93 -2.12
C LEU A 257 -0.76 12.05 -3.42
N ARG A 258 -1.07 13.27 -3.88
CA ARG A 258 -1.71 13.51 -5.18
C ARG A 258 -0.81 13.12 -6.34
N GLY A 259 0.49 13.40 -6.24
CA GLY A 259 1.45 12.91 -7.22
C GLY A 259 1.44 11.37 -7.30
N TYR A 260 1.32 10.69 -6.16
CA TYR A 260 1.19 9.23 -6.13
C TYR A 260 -0.14 8.79 -6.77
N GLU A 261 -1.25 9.44 -6.43
CA GLU A 261 -2.58 9.18 -7.01
C GLU A 261 -2.62 9.36 -8.53
N ASP A 262 -1.97 10.40 -9.05
CA ASP A 262 -1.86 10.67 -10.49
C ASP A 262 -0.94 9.66 -11.21
N SER A 263 -0.07 8.96 -10.47
CA SER A 263 0.88 7.97 -11.01
C SER A 263 0.47 6.52 -10.73
N ALA A 264 -0.49 6.33 -9.82
CA ALA A 264 -1.08 5.03 -9.59
C ALA A 264 -1.85 4.66 -10.85
N TRP A 265 -1.67 3.44 -11.32
CA TRP A 265 -2.37 2.93 -12.53
C TRP A 265 -1.87 3.52 -13.86
N THR A 266 -0.71 4.19 -13.88
CA THR A 266 -0.01 4.65 -15.09
C THR A 266 1.33 3.96 -15.23
#